data_AF-A0A6L9LD56-F1
#
_entry.id   AF-A0A6L9LD56-F1
#
_cell.length_a   1.000
_cell.length_b   1.000
_cell.length_c   1.000
_cell.angle_alpha   90.00
_cell.angle_beta   90.00
_cell.angle_gamma   90.00
#
_symmetry.space_group_name_H-M   'P 1'
#
loop_
_entity.id
_entity.type
_entity.pdbx_description
1 polymer ?
#
loop_
_entity_poly.entity_id
_entity_poly.type
_entity_poly.pdbx_seq_one_letter_code
_entity_poly.pdbx_strand_id
1 'polypeptide(L)'
;MGAIAPAVLELQSTLGQTFPEIFDKIFWDKYWDNGTDTRGKPKPKGKWAPRLQASAKNPGSKDPHDNGLALDIFLFKTNWNEWALANELVNVFITNKSIMGWSSVIYDSVTTDDYGGPKLYTGADKHETHIHIEWPRSRGMTSRGFSYQIQDQLDMVAVSWRIGELINPSKHDRPVY
;
A
#
# COMPACT_ATOMS: atom_id res chain seq x y z
N MET A 1 -13.26 -18.63 9.06
CA MET A 1 -12.45 -17.67 8.28
C MET A 1 -12.74 -16.28 8.81
N GLY A 2 -11.73 -15.42 8.90
CA GLY A 2 -11.95 -14.01 9.24
C GLY A 2 -12.57 -13.25 8.07
N ALA A 3 -13.10 -12.06 8.35
CA ALA A 3 -13.50 -11.11 7.32
C ALA A 3 -12.45 -10.00 7.23
N ILE A 4 -12.18 -9.52 6.02
CA ILE A 4 -11.42 -8.28 5.82
C ILE A 4 -12.28 -7.14 6.35
N ALA A 5 -11.66 -6.24 7.10
CA ALA A 5 -12.36 -5.16 7.76
C ALA A 5 -12.96 -4.18 6.72
N PRO A 6 -14.17 -3.65 6.93
CA PRO A 6 -14.82 -2.73 6.00
C PRO A 6 -13.95 -1.53 5.60
N ALA A 7 -13.18 -0.96 6.52
CA ALA A 7 -12.28 0.15 6.21
C ALA A 7 -11.17 -0.25 5.21
N VAL A 8 -10.62 -1.47 5.34
CA VAL A 8 -9.62 -2.01 4.41
C VAL A 8 -10.24 -2.17 3.01
N LEU A 9 -11.43 -2.75 2.93
CA LEU A 9 -12.15 -2.93 1.66
C LEU A 9 -12.53 -1.59 1.00
N GLU A 10 -12.94 -0.61 1.80
CA GLU A 10 -13.27 0.73 1.33
C GLU A 10 -12.06 1.41 0.70
N LEU A 11 -10.90 1.42 1.38
CA LEU A 11 -9.68 1.99 0.81
C LEU A 11 -9.23 1.21 -0.43
N GLN A 12 -9.25 -0.12 -0.38
CA GLN A 12 -8.88 -0.97 -1.51
C GLN A 12 -9.73 -0.67 -2.75
N SER A 13 -11.05 -0.58 -2.60
CA SER A 13 -11.96 -0.24 -3.69
C SER A 13 -11.73 1.17 -4.22
N THR A 14 -11.52 2.14 -3.32
CA THR A 14 -11.30 3.55 -3.68
C THR A 14 -10.02 3.69 -4.50
N LEU A 15 -8.91 3.08 -4.05
CA LEU A 15 -7.65 3.10 -4.78
C LEU A 15 -7.77 2.42 -6.15
N GLY A 16 -8.42 1.25 -6.21
CA GLY A 16 -8.65 0.55 -7.48
C GLY A 16 -9.43 1.40 -8.49
N GLN A 17 -10.44 2.14 -8.04
CA GLN A 17 -11.24 3.02 -8.89
C GLN A 17 -10.50 4.30 -9.30
N THR A 18 -9.71 4.89 -8.41
CA THR A 18 -8.98 6.13 -8.70
C THR A 18 -7.76 5.89 -9.59
N PHE A 19 -7.07 4.76 -9.43
CA PHE A 19 -5.84 4.42 -10.16
C PHE A 19 -5.93 3.04 -10.87
N PRO A 20 -6.93 2.83 -11.76
CA PRO A 20 -7.12 1.54 -12.42
C PRO A 20 -5.91 1.15 -13.27
N GLU A 21 -5.18 2.13 -13.82
CA GLU A 21 -4.03 1.91 -14.70
C GLU A 21 -2.85 1.24 -13.99
N ILE A 22 -2.78 1.31 -12.66
CA ILE A 22 -1.77 0.64 -11.87
C ILE A 22 -2.37 -0.48 -11.04
N PHE A 23 -3.48 -0.26 -10.32
CA PHE A 23 -3.98 -1.23 -9.34
C PHE A 23 -4.87 -2.34 -9.89
N ASP A 24 -5.44 -2.19 -11.10
CA ASP A 24 -6.07 -3.33 -11.80
C ASP A 24 -5.02 -4.28 -12.41
N LYS A 25 -3.75 -3.87 -12.45
CA LYS A 25 -2.67 -4.72 -12.94
C LYS A 25 -2.27 -5.73 -11.85
N ILE A 26 -2.19 -6.99 -12.26
CA ILE A 26 -1.41 -8.00 -11.57
C ILE A 26 0.07 -7.78 -11.85
N PHE A 27 0.93 -7.85 -10.83
CA PHE A 27 2.37 -7.75 -11.02
C PHE A 27 3.01 -9.14 -10.95
N TRP A 28 4.13 -9.29 -11.65
CA TRP A 28 4.99 -10.46 -11.55
C TRP A 28 5.95 -10.26 -10.38
N ASP A 29 6.08 -11.26 -9.50
CA ASP A 29 6.96 -11.28 -8.30
C ASP A 29 8.46 -11.04 -8.61
N LYS A 30 8.84 -10.84 -9.89
CA LYS A 30 10.16 -10.39 -10.35
C LYS A 30 10.65 -9.10 -9.68
N TYR A 31 9.75 -8.24 -9.21
CA TYR A 31 10.14 -7.01 -8.51
C TYR A 31 10.60 -7.23 -7.06
N TRP A 32 10.55 -8.47 -6.56
CA TRP A 32 11.37 -8.87 -5.42
C TRP A 32 12.71 -9.35 -5.95
N ASP A 33 13.68 -8.44 -5.97
CA ASP A 33 15.05 -8.76 -6.31
C ASP A 33 15.55 -9.93 -5.44
N ASN A 34 16.09 -10.95 -6.13
CA ASN A 34 16.96 -12.03 -5.61
C ASN A 34 16.36 -13.41 -5.31
N GLY A 35 15.12 -13.71 -5.71
CA GLY A 35 14.63 -15.11 -5.78
C GLY A 35 14.53 -15.87 -4.44
N THR A 36 14.75 -15.19 -3.32
CA THR A 36 14.59 -15.71 -1.96
C THR A 36 13.76 -14.73 -1.11
N ASP A 37 13.01 -15.24 -0.13
CA ASP A 37 12.32 -14.38 0.84
C ASP A 37 13.33 -13.78 1.85
N THR A 38 12.85 -12.90 2.75
CA THR A 38 13.67 -12.31 3.83
C THR A 38 14.28 -13.33 4.79
N ARG A 39 13.97 -14.63 4.63
CA ARG A 39 14.49 -15.77 5.40
C ARG A 39 15.35 -16.71 4.54
N GLY A 40 15.73 -16.30 3.32
CA GLY A 40 16.57 -17.09 2.42
C GLY A 40 15.86 -18.30 1.80
N LYS A 41 14.53 -18.42 1.91
CA LYS A 41 13.80 -19.53 1.29
C LYS A 41 13.55 -19.24 -0.19
N PRO A 42 13.74 -20.23 -1.10
CA PRO A 42 13.37 -20.09 -2.50
C PRO A 42 11.90 -19.73 -2.62
N LYS A 43 11.59 -18.64 -3.33
CA LYS A 43 10.21 -18.20 -3.50
C LYS A 43 9.45 -19.12 -4.45
N PRO A 44 8.15 -19.36 -4.21
CA PRO A 44 7.33 -20.12 -5.14
C PRO A 44 7.31 -19.41 -6.49
N LYS A 45 7.86 -20.06 -7.53
CA LYS A 45 7.90 -19.52 -8.89
C LYS A 45 6.49 -19.13 -9.36
N GLY A 46 6.32 -17.87 -9.76
CA GLY A 46 5.36 -17.47 -10.78
C GLY A 46 3.91 -17.27 -10.36
N LYS A 47 3.65 -16.68 -9.18
CA LYS A 47 2.30 -16.21 -8.86
C LYS A 47 2.17 -14.73 -9.19
N TRP A 48 1.28 -14.43 -10.12
CA TRP A 48 0.69 -13.12 -10.28
C TRP A 48 0.01 -12.74 -8.98
N ALA A 49 0.32 -11.55 -8.45
CA ALA A 49 -0.34 -11.05 -7.28
C ALA A 49 -0.97 -9.68 -7.58
N PRO A 50 -2.15 -9.40 -7.01
CA PRO A 50 -2.75 -8.07 -7.12
C PRO A 50 -1.87 -7.06 -6.37
N ARG A 51 -1.84 -5.81 -6.84
CA ARG A 51 -1.11 -4.73 -6.18
C ARG A 51 -1.72 -4.28 -4.87
N LEU A 52 -3.00 -4.55 -4.64
CA LEU A 52 -3.69 -4.26 -3.39
C LEU A 52 -3.94 -5.58 -2.68
N GLN A 53 -3.25 -5.83 -1.56
CA GLN A 53 -3.31 -7.09 -0.84
C GLN A 53 -3.88 -6.90 0.56
N ALA A 54 -4.97 -7.61 0.82
CA ALA A 54 -5.56 -7.79 2.13
C ALA A 54 -5.88 -9.27 2.32
N SER A 55 -5.82 -9.75 3.56
CA SER A 55 -6.02 -11.14 3.94
C SER A 55 -6.84 -11.21 5.23
N ALA A 56 -7.41 -12.37 5.56
CA ALA A 56 -8.08 -12.62 6.86
C ALA A 56 -8.05 -14.12 7.20
N LYS A 57 -6.85 -14.72 7.06
CA LYS A 57 -6.67 -16.19 7.08
C LYS A 57 -6.70 -16.77 8.50
N ASN A 58 -6.08 -16.10 9.47
CA ASN A 58 -5.93 -16.61 10.84
C ASN A 58 -6.38 -15.59 11.90
N PRO A 59 -7.70 -15.46 12.15
CA PRO A 59 -8.21 -14.56 13.17
C PRO A 59 -7.60 -14.85 14.56
N GLY A 60 -7.08 -13.82 15.22
CA GLY A 60 -6.39 -13.94 16.52
C GLY A 60 -4.85 -14.03 16.43
N SER A 61 -4.29 -14.05 15.23
CA SER A 61 -2.85 -13.86 15.00
C SER A 61 -2.39 -12.49 15.52
N LYS A 62 -1.08 -12.32 15.75
CA LYS A 62 -0.48 -10.99 15.99
C LYS A 62 -0.29 -10.20 14.69
N ASP A 63 -0.35 -10.89 13.55
CA ASP A 63 -0.25 -10.27 12.24
C ASP A 63 -1.57 -9.58 11.88
N PRO A 64 -1.59 -8.25 11.62
CA PRO A 64 -2.80 -7.53 11.24
C PRO A 64 -3.41 -8.04 9.91
N HIS A 65 -2.60 -8.56 8.98
CA HIS A 65 -3.10 -9.20 7.74
C HIS A 65 -3.85 -10.49 8.02
N ASP A 66 -3.45 -11.26 9.02
CA ASP A 66 -4.18 -12.47 9.37
C ASP A 66 -5.56 -12.16 10.00
N ASN A 67 -5.72 -10.94 10.52
CA ASN A 67 -6.94 -10.45 11.14
C ASN A 67 -7.87 -9.64 10.22
N GLY A 68 -7.51 -9.41 8.95
CA GLY A 68 -8.32 -8.53 8.10
C GLY A 68 -8.14 -7.05 8.34
N LEU A 69 -7.10 -6.63 9.07
CA LEU A 69 -6.93 -5.26 9.55
C LEU A 69 -5.82 -4.49 8.83
N ALA A 70 -5.21 -5.05 7.79
CA ALA A 70 -4.16 -4.40 7.03
C ALA A 70 -4.41 -4.44 5.51
N LEU A 71 -3.83 -3.45 4.84
CA LEU A 71 -3.72 -3.34 3.39
C LEU A 71 -2.26 -3.08 3.02
N ASP A 72 -1.72 -3.91 2.13
CA ASP A 72 -0.47 -3.62 1.43
C ASP A 72 -0.77 -3.05 0.04
N ILE A 73 -0.15 -1.94 -0.30
CA ILE A 73 -0.24 -1.25 -1.59
C ILE A 73 1.14 -1.35 -2.26
N PHE A 74 1.27 -2.25 -3.24
CA PHE A 74 2.55 -2.53 -3.91
C PHE A 74 2.92 -1.45 -4.93
N LEU A 75 3.95 -0.69 -4.59
CA LEU A 75 4.56 0.38 -5.35
C LEU A 75 6.08 0.32 -5.14
N PHE A 76 6.81 -0.11 -6.17
CA PHE A 76 8.23 -0.46 -6.05
C PHE A 76 9.12 0.78 -6.08
N LYS A 77 9.93 0.99 -5.03
CA LYS A 77 10.89 2.10 -4.94
C LYS A 77 11.88 2.17 -6.10
N THR A 78 12.21 1.03 -6.72
CA THR A 78 13.11 0.96 -7.89
C THR A 78 12.47 1.53 -9.16
N ASN A 79 11.14 1.63 -9.22
CA ASN A 79 10.43 2.34 -10.27
C ASN A 79 10.13 3.77 -9.79
N TRP A 80 10.79 4.76 -10.41
CA TRP A 80 10.67 6.16 -10.02
C TRP A 80 9.21 6.67 -9.97
N ASN A 81 8.36 6.27 -10.91
CA ASN A 81 6.99 6.76 -10.95
C ASN A 81 6.13 6.12 -9.86
N GLU A 82 6.36 4.84 -9.56
CA GLU A 82 5.70 4.16 -8.44
C GLU A 82 6.18 4.70 -7.10
N TRP A 83 7.48 4.99 -6.97
CA TRP A 83 8.03 5.65 -5.79
C TRP A 83 7.42 7.04 -5.58
N ALA A 84 7.34 7.86 -6.63
CA ALA A 84 6.74 9.18 -6.54
C ALA A 84 5.26 9.10 -6.14
N LEU A 85 4.50 8.19 -6.77
CA LEU A 85 3.11 7.93 -6.39
C LEU A 85 2.99 7.45 -4.94
N ALA A 86 3.88 6.57 -4.48
CA ALA A 86 3.85 6.06 -3.12
C ALA A 86 4.04 7.18 -2.09
N ASN A 87 4.97 8.11 -2.33
CA ASN A 87 5.17 9.25 -1.44
C ASN A 87 3.94 10.17 -1.37
N GLU A 88 3.32 10.47 -2.52
CA GLU A 88 2.09 11.28 -2.55
C GLU A 88 0.94 10.59 -1.80
N LEU A 89 0.76 9.28 -2.00
CA LEU A 89 -0.26 8.52 -1.27
C LEU A 89 0.01 8.47 0.23
N VAL A 90 1.26 8.29 0.65
CA VAL A 90 1.65 8.33 2.07
C VAL A 90 1.32 9.70 2.67
N ASN A 91 1.57 10.80 1.95
CA ASN A 91 1.20 12.14 2.39
C ASN A 91 -0.32 12.29 2.58
N VAL A 92 -1.13 11.76 1.64
CA VAL A 92 -2.60 11.74 1.78
C VAL A 92 -3.01 10.94 3.02
N PHE A 93 -2.46 9.74 3.23
CA PHE A 93 -2.84 8.91 4.37
C PHE A 93 -2.46 9.54 5.70
N ILE A 94 -1.25 10.09 5.81
CA ILE A 94 -0.77 10.86 6.96
C ILE A 94 -1.71 12.01 7.29
N THR A 95 -1.99 12.86 6.29
CA THR A 95 -2.85 14.04 6.44
C THR A 95 -4.24 13.66 6.94
N ASN A 96 -4.76 12.50 6.52
CA ASN A 96 -6.11 12.05 6.86
C ASN A 96 -6.16 11.00 7.97
N LYS A 97 -5.11 10.85 8.80
CA LYS A 97 -5.08 9.87 9.90
C LYS A 97 -6.34 9.92 10.77
N SER A 98 -6.78 11.11 11.16
CA SER A 98 -7.94 11.31 12.04
C SER A 98 -9.25 10.84 11.41
N ILE A 99 -9.38 11.01 10.10
CA ILE A 99 -10.53 10.63 9.28
C ILE A 99 -10.54 9.11 9.04
N MET A 100 -9.40 8.55 8.62
CA MET A 100 -9.26 7.15 8.27
C MET A 100 -9.19 6.23 9.49
N GLY A 101 -8.67 6.73 10.62
CA GLY A 101 -8.59 5.99 11.88
C GLY A 101 -7.63 4.79 11.88
N TRP A 102 -6.65 4.75 10.98
CA TRP A 102 -5.60 3.73 10.97
C TRP A 102 -4.64 3.90 12.16
N SER A 103 -3.95 2.83 12.57
CA SER A 103 -2.95 2.85 13.65
C SER A 103 -1.57 3.21 13.14
N SER A 104 -1.15 2.61 12.03
CA SER A 104 0.10 2.95 11.36
C SER A 104 0.00 2.93 9.84
N VAL A 105 0.82 3.80 9.23
CA VAL A 105 1.24 3.73 7.82
C VAL A 105 2.75 3.52 7.82
N ILE A 106 3.26 2.61 7.00
CA ILE A 106 4.70 2.31 6.89
C ILE A 106 5.10 2.31 5.41
N TYR A 107 6.15 3.05 5.08
CA TYR A 107 6.77 3.04 3.75
C TYR A 107 8.25 3.46 3.86
N ASP A 108 9.14 2.75 3.16
CA ASP A 108 10.57 3.10 3.05
C ASP A 108 11.27 3.40 4.38
N SER A 109 11.17 2.47 5.34
CA SER A 109 11.71 2.61 6.70
C SER A 109 11.13 3.77 7.53
N VAL A 110 10.06 4.42 7.07
CA VAL A 110 9.34 5.47 7.80
C VAL A 110 7.96 4.96 8.17
N THR A 111 7.55 5.24 9.39
CA THR A 111 6.19 5.05 9.87
C THR A 111 5.64 6.33 10.49
N THR A 112 4.45 6.27 11.04
CA THR A 112 3.73 7.41 11.62
C THR A 112 3.59 7.23 13.13
N ASP A 113 3.80 8.29 13.91
CA ASP A 113 3.47 8.33 15.33
C ASP A 113 1.96 8.50 15.58
N ASP A 114 1.54 8.54 16.84
CA ASP A 114 0.13 8.66 17.23
C ASP A 114 -0.55 9.96 16.72
N TYR A 115 0.23 11.01 16.45
CA TYR A 115 -0.23 12.31 15.94
C TYR A 115 -0.16 12.41 14.41
N GLY A 116 0.32 11.37 13.72
CA GLY A 116 0.51 11.37 12.27
C GLY A 116 1.86 11.95 11.83
N GLY A 117 2.76 12.28 12.76
CA GLY A 117 4.13 12.71 12.43
C GLY A 117 5.01 11.53 11.96
N PRO A 118 6.06 11.78 11.17
CA PRO A 118 6.99 10.73 10.74
C PRO A 118 7.83 10.20 11.91
N LYS A 119 8.07 8.89 11.94
CA LYS A 119 8.88 8.16 12.91
C LYS A 119 9.68 7.07 12.19
N LEU A 120 10.90 6.77 12.64
CA LEU A 120 11.68 5.67 12.08
C LEU A 120 11.01 4.31 12.34
N TYR A 121 10.87 3.51 11.30
CA TYR A 121 10.41 2.13 11.41
C TYR A 121 11.58 1.19 11.79
N THR A 122 11.45 0.52 12.92
CA THR A 122 12.50 -0.34 13.50
C THR A 122 12.34 -1.82 13.20
N GLY A 123 11.33 -2.22 12.42
CA GLY A 123 11.15 -3.61 12.03
C GLY A 123 12.20 -4.08 11.01
N ALA A 124 12.26 -5.41 10.85
CA ALA A 124 13.21 -6.06 9.95
C ALA A 124 12.90 -5.82 8.47
N ASP A 125 11.61 -5.82 8.08
CA ASP A 125 11.18 -5.50 6.72
C ASP A 125 11.11 -3.98 6.53
N LYS A 126 11.86 -3.43 5.58
CA LYS A 126 11.92 -1.98 5.37
C LYS A 126 10.76 -1.41 4.56
N HIS A 127 9.85 -2.25 4.05
CA HIS A 127 8.67 -1.80 3.28
C HIS A 127 9.07 -0.92 2.09
N GLU A 128 10.15 -1.29 1.39
CA GLU A 128 10.65 -0.56 0.21
C GLU A 128 9.86 -0.88 -1.07
N THR A 129 9.03 -1.92 -1.03
CA THR A 129 8.25 -2.40 -2.19
C THR A 129 6.75 -2.11 -2.09
N HIS A 130 6.29 -1.65 -0.94
CA HIS A 130 4.87 -1.43 -0.68
C HIS A 130 4.64 -0.47 0.50
N ILE A 131 3.49 0.18 0.49
CA ILE A 131 2.96 0.89 1.65
C ILE A 131 2.15 -0.11 2.47
N HIS A 132 2.44 -0.25 3.76
CA HIS A 132 1.60 -0.99 4.69
C HIS A 132 0.72 -0.02 5.48
N ILE A 133 -0.58 -0.30 5.54
CA ILE A 133 -1.54 0.44 6.35
C ILE A 133 -2.30 -0.55 7.20
N GLU A 134 -2.36 -0.30 8.51
CA GLU A 134 -3.13 -1.13 9.43
C GLU A 134 -4.10 -0.31 10.29
N TRP A 135 -5.20 -0.94 10.66
CA TRP A 135 -6.22 -0.36 11.52
C TRP A 135 -6.30 -1.08 12.86
N PRO A 136 -6.51 -0.36 13.97
CA PRO A 136 -6.96 -1.00 15.19
C PRO A 136 -8.34 -1.59 14.95
N ARG A 137 -8.63 -2.75 15.56
CA ARG A 137 -9.88 -3.50 15.35
C ARG A 137 -11.14 -2.63 15.53
N SER A 138 -11.14 -1.74 16.52
CA SER A 138 -12.26 -0.84 16.81
C SER A 138 -12.57 0.15 15.68
N ARG A 139 -11.57 0.51 14.87
CA ARG A 139 -11.71 1.43 13.73
C ARG A 139 -11.89 0.69 12.41
N GLY A 140 -11.11 -0.37 12.18
CA GLY A 140 -11.17 -1.14 10.94
C GLY A 140 -12.57 -1.71 10.68
N MET A 141 -13.27 -2.11 11.75
CA MET A 141 -14.63 -2.65 11.68
C MET A 141 -15.73 -1.61 11.43
N THR A 142 -15.39 -0.31 11.44
CA THR A 142 -16.33 0.78 11.15
C THR A 142 -15.86 1.53 9.91
N SER A 143 -16.38 1.14 8.74
CA SER A 143 -16.34 2.04 7.58
C SER A 143 -17.16 3.28 7.91
N ARG A 144 -16.61 4.46 7.64
CA ARG A 144 -17.26 5.76 7.91
C ARG A 144 -17.53 6.55 6.63
N GLY A 145 -17.41 5.93 5.46
CA GLY A 145 -17.40 6.67 4.20
C GLY A 145 -16.23 7.67 4.17
N PHE A 146 -15.07 7.26 4.71
CA PHE A 146 -13.89 8.12 4.69
C PHE A 146 -13.37 8.31 3.27
N SER A 147 -13.66 7.38 2.35
CA SER A 147 -13.29 7.50 0.95
C SER A 147 -13.79 8.82 0.36
N TYR A 148 -15.06 9.18 0.62
CA TYR A 148 -15.63 10.46 0.19
C TYR A 148 -14.89 11.68 0.73
N GLN A 149 -14.31 11.57 1.94
CA GLN A 149 -13.61 12.69 2.58
C GLN A 149 -12.19 12.87 2.04
N ILE A 150 -11.59 11.82 1.48
CA ILE A 150 -10.22 11.85 0.93
C ILE A 150 -10.20 11.80 -0.60
N GLN A 151 -11.35 11.59 -1.26
CA GLN A 151 -11.46 11.38 -2.70
C GLN A 151 -10.83 12.52 -3.50
N ASP A 152 -11.12 13.77 -3.16
CA ASP A 152 -10.58 14.94 -3.86
C ASP A 152 -9.04 14.94 -3.85
N GLN A 153 -8.43 14.55 -2.73
CA GLN A 153 -6.97 14.47 -2.63
C GLN A 153 -6.42 13.29 -3.45
N LEU A 154 -7.08 12.14 -3.41
CA LEU A 154 -6.70 10.99 -4.24
C LEU A 154 -6.81 11.31 -5.73
N ASP A 155 -7.86 12.03 -6.15
CA ASP A 155 -8.07 12.46 -7.53
C ASP A 155 -7.00 13.47 -7.97
N MET A 156 -6.61 14.40 -7.10
CA MET A 156 -5.49 15.31 -7.34
C MET A 156 -4.17 14.55 -7.53
N VAL A 157 -3.88 13.56 -6.67
CA VAL A 157 -2.70 12.70 -6.84
C VAL A 157 -2.76 11.94 -8.16
N ALA A 158 -3.93 11.40 -8.53
CA ALA A 158 -4.10 10.66 -9.78
C ALA A 158 -3.87 11.52 -11.03
N VAL A 159 -4.37 12.75 -11.04
CA VAL A 159 -4.11 13.70 -12.13
C VAL A 159 -2.62 14.03 -12.22
N SER A 160 -1.99 14.37 -11.09
CA SER A 160 -0.55 14.67 -11.03
C SER A 160 0.30 13.51 -11.55
N TRP A 161 0.00 12.28 -11.11
CA TRP A 161 0.69 11.08 -11.54
C TRP A 161 0.55 10.83 -13.04
N ARG A 162 -0.68 10.91 -13.59
CA ARG A 162 -0.94 10.74 -15.03
C ARG A 162 -0.20 11.79 -15.88
N ILE A 163 -0.10 13.04 -15.42
CA ILE A 163 0.68 14.08 -16.10
C ILE A 163 2.17 13.73 -16.06
N GLY A 164 2.67 13.26 -14.93
CA GLY A 164 4.06 12.81 -14.78
C GLY A 164 4.42 11.70 -15.77
N GLU A 165 3.53 10.73 -15.96
CA GLU A 165 3.68 9.64 -16.95
C GLU A 165 3.77 10.18 -18.39
N LEU A 166 2.97 11.20 -18.75
CA LEU A 166 2.97 11.79 -20.09
C LEU A 166 4.24 12.60 -20.39
N ILE A 167 4.78 13.30 -19.39
CA ILE A 167 5.96 14.16 -19.57
C ILE A 167 7.26 13.33 -19.62
N ASN A 168 7.29 12.15 -18.99
CA ASN A 168 8.52 11.36 -18.88
C ASN A 168 8.34 9.85 -19.17
N PRO A 169 7.89 9.48 -20.38
CA PRO A 169 7.57 8.08 -20.72
C PRO A 169 8.80 7.17 -20.85
N SER A 170 10.03 7.72 -20.91
CA SER A 170 11.25 6.95 -21.23
C SER A 170 11.93 6.28 -20.03
N LYS A 171 11.38 6.40 -18.81
CA LYS A 171 11.87 5.64 -17.64
C LYS A 171 11.26 4.23 -17.53
N HIS A 172 10.31 3.86 -18.40
CA HIS A 172 9.55 2.61 -18.32
C HIS A 172 10.24 1.37 -18.91
N ASP A 173 11.29 1.55 -19.71
CA ASP A 173 11.89 0.45 -20.51
C ASP A 173 13.39 0.24 -20.28
N ARG A 174 13.98 0.68 -19.17
CA ARG A 174 15.35 0.20 -18.87
C ARG A 174 15.26 -1.18 -18.25
N PRO A 175 15.76 -2.24 -18.92
CA PRO A 175 16.05 -3.47 -18.20
C PRO A 175 17.08 -3.07 -17.15
N VAL A 176 16.76 -3.34 -15.89
CA VAL A 176 17.79 -3.40 -14.86
C VAL A 176 18.62 -4.63 -15.24
N TYR A 177 19.74 -4.39 -15.91
CA TYR A 177 20.78 -5.38 -16.19
C TYR A 177 21.61 -5.60 -14.93
#